data_AF-A0A828Z1C6-F1
#
_entry.id   AF-A0A828Z1C6-F1
#
_cell.length_a   1.000
_cell.length_b   1.000
_cell.length_c   1.000
_cell.angle_alpha   90.00
_cell.angle_beta   90.00
_cell.angle_gamma   90.00
#
_symmetry.space_group_name_H-M   'P 1'
#
loop_
_entity.id
_entity.type
_entity.pdbx_description
1 polymer ?
#
loop_
_entity_poly.entity_id
_entity_poly.type
_entity_poly.pdbx_seq_one_letter_code
_entity_poly.pdbx_strand_id
1 'polypeptide(L)'
;MTIEATIGAELIEKKLLYKMGDADVLDDYLFAIEAGDPFFVYYNGGGNIEKLTFANAALESANNHINIIQGNVRSGRTHDLLPDLIESELPPFLLSRNALRALKTTGKAEFCFEWSRDHLSLTIKRKVKFTIVIDGKKKKVPVFHCKGQFDNDSDCADVDCDFWILDDNTWPIILKHVEGDLCFWELIEVGKDLGLPNIKKI
;
A
#
# COMPACT_ATOMS: atom_id res chain seq x y z
N MET A 1 -30.63 -6.71 -1.30
CA MET A 1 -29.44 -7.47 -0.85
C MET A 1 -28.50 -6.44 -0.26
N THR A 2 -28.44 -6.32 1.05
CA THR A 2 -27.54 -5.39 1.73
C THR A 2 -26.14 -5.93 1.56
N ILE A 3 -25.33 -5.29 0.71
CA ILE A 3 -23.90 -5.60 0.62
C ILE A 3 -23.34 -5.28 2.00
N GLU A 4 -22.88 -6.29 2.73
CA GLU A 4 -22.15 -6.05 3.98
C GLU A 4 -20.98 -5.12 3.64
N ALA A 5 -20.93 -3.95 4.29
CA ALA A 5 -19.81 -3.04 4.12
C ALA A 5 -18.52 -3.79 4.49
N THR A 6 -17.65 -3.97 3.50
CA THR A 6 -16.39 -4.67 3.72
C THR A 6 -15.45 -3.75 4.49
N ILE A 7 -14.48 -4.34 5.21
CA ILE A 7 -13.53 -3.56 6.00
C ILE A 7 -12.74 -2.58 5.12
N GLY A 8 -12.33 -2.99 3.92
CA GLY A 8 -11.68 -2.12 2.95
C GLY A 8 -12.54 -0.94 2.54
N ALA A 9 -13.84 -1.12 2.32
CA ALA A 9 -14.77 -0.02 2.04
C ALA A 9 -14.88 0.96 3.23
N GLU A 10 -14.91 0.46 4.48
CA GLU A 10 -14.87 1.32 5.67
C GLU A 10 -13.57 2.13 5.77
N LEU A 11 -12.43 1.54 5.38
CA LEU A 11 -11.12 2.17 5.44
C LEU A 11 -10.98 3.29 4.41
N ILE A 12 -11.39 3.07 3.16
CA ILE A 12 -11.21 4.04 2.08
C ILE A 12 -12.16 5.24 2.16
N GLU A 13 -13.24 5.18 2.95
CA GLU A 13 -14.09 6.33 3.29
C GLU A 13 -13.45 7.29 4.32
N LYS A 14 -12.24 6.98 4.77
CA LYS A 14 -11.50 7.70 5.82
C LYS A 14 -10.10 8.05 5.34
N LYS A 15 -9.37 8.83 6.14
CA LYS A 15 -7.95 9.05 5.92
C LYS A 15 -7.16 7.89 6.52
N LEU A 16 -6.08 7.51 5.86
CA LEU A 16 -5.15 6.46 6.26
C LEU A 16 -3.82 7.11 6.63
N LEU A 17 -3.44 7.07 7.90
CA LEU A 17 -2.13 7.52 8.36
C LEU A 17 -1.18 6.33 8.30
N TYR A 18 -0.19 6.43 7.41
CA TYR A 18 0.90 5.49 7.31
C TYR A 18 2.18 6.12 7.83
N LYS A 19 3.04 5.28 8.38
CA LYS A 19 4.42 5.59 8.66
C LYS A 19 5.30 4.86 7.65
N MET A 20 6.25 5.58 7.09
CA MET A 20 7.27 5.06 6.18
C MET A 20 8.64 5.20 6.87
N GLY A 21 9.41 4.13 6.86
CA GLY A 21 10.82 4.16 7.24
C GLY A 21 11.67 3.82 6.03
N ASP A 22 12.70 4.63 5.80
CA ASP A 22 13.85 4.39 4.92
C ASP A 22 15.10 4.35 5.82
N ALA A 23 16.21 3.79 5.33
CA ALA A 23 17.45 3.58 6.06
C ALA A 23 17.92 4.78 6.91
N ASP A 24 17.61 6.00 6.47
CA ASP A 24 17.96 7.26 7.12
C ASP A 24 16.77 8.22 7.35
N VAL A 25 15.54 7.83 6.99
CA VAL A 25 14.36 8.72 7.02
C VAL A 25 13.17 8.04 7.69
N LEU A 26 12.39 8.84 8.41
CA LEU A 26 11.16 8.38 9.06
C LEU A 26 10.06 9.42 8.87
N ASP A 27 9.09 9.10 8.03
CA ASP A 27 8.06 10.03 7.59
C ASP A 27 6.66 9.49 7.88
N ASP A 28 5.73 10.41 8.14
CA ASP A 28 4.31 10.10 8.24
C ASP A 28 3.60 10.60 6.97
N TYR A 29 2.80 9.73 6.36
CA TYR A 29 2.00 10.03 5.18
C TYR A 29 0.52 9.87 5.49
N LEU A 30 -0.25 10.89 5.10
CA LEU A 30 -1.70 10.85 5.22
C LEU A 30 -2.32 10.69 3.84
N PHE A 31 -3.04 9.60 3.62
CA PHE A 31 -3.76 9.33 2.38
C PHE A 31 -5.26 9.47 2.56
N ALA A 32 -5.96 9.89 1.51
CA ALA A 32 -7.41 9.81 1.39
C ALA A 32 -7.78 9.36 -0.02
N ILE A 33 -8.83 8.55 -0.15
CA ILE A 33 -9.26 8.02 -1.44
C ILE A 33 -10.65 8.55 -1.77
N GLU A 34 -10.80 9.09 -2.96
CA GLU A 34 -12.10 9.36 -3.56
C GLU A 34 -12.36 8.26 -4.59
N ALA A 35 -13.19 7.30 -4.21
CA ALA A 35 -13.54 6.16 -5.05
C ALA A 35 -14.36 6.61 -6.27
N GLY A 36 -14.07 6.05 -7.45
CA GLY A 36 -14.73 6.41 -8.70
C GLY A 36 -14.15 5.67 -9.90
N ASP A 37 -14.48 6.14 -11.10
CA ASP A 37 -13.79 5.78 -12.34
C ASP A 37 -13.49 7.06 -13.14
N PRO A 38 -12.26 7.60 -13.07
CA PRO A 38 -11.10 7.14 -12.29
C PRO A 38 -11.28 7.30 -10.77
N PHE A 39 -10.39 6.71 -9.97
CA PHE A 39 -10.28 6.99 -8.54
C PHE A 39 -9.14 7.96 -8.25
N PHE A 40 -9.28 8.76 -7.19
CA PHE A 40 -8.28 9.74 -6.80
C PHE A 40 -7.64 9.39 -5.47
N VAL A 41 -6.34 9.56 -5.37
CA VAL A 41 -5.58 9.46 -4.12
C VAL A 41 -5.05 10.84 -3.79
N TYR A 42 -5.48 11.37 -2.66
CA TYR A 42 -4.91 12.57 -2.06
C TYR A 42 -3.87 12.12 -1.05
N TYR A 43 -2.67 12.71 -1.08
CA TYR A 43 -1.64 12.40 -0.09
C TYR A 43 -0.97 13.66 0.45
N ASN A 44 -0.43 13.57 1.66
CA ASN A 44 0.42 14.60 2.25
C ASN A 44 1.60 13.93 2.94
N GLY A 45 2.81 14.17 2.43
CA GLY A 45 4.08 13.66 2.96
C GLY A 45 5.15 14.76 3.15
N GLY A 46 4.76 16.03 3.12
CA GLY A 46 5.70 17.15 3.09
C GLY A 46 5.07 18.54 3.36
N GLY A 47 3.82 18.58 3.84
CA GLY A 47 3.11 19.81 4.20
C GLY A 47 2.10 20.28 3.17
N ASN A 48 2.20 19.86 1.90
CA ASN A 48 1.21 20.13 0.86
C ASN A 48 0.38 18.88 0.56
N ILE A 49 -0.91 19.07 0.26
CA ILE A 49 -1.78 18.01 -0.22
C ILE A 49 -1.64 17.93 -1.74
N GLU A 50 -1.27 16.75 -2.23
CA GLU A 50 -1.17 16.45 -3.64
C GLU A 50 -2.26 15.46 -4.06
N LYS A 51 -2.61 15.48 -5.36
CA LYS A 51 -3.66 14.66 -5.94
C LYS A 51 -3.08 13.82 -7.07
N LEU A 52 -3.29 12.51 -6.99
CA LEU A 52 -2.96 11.53 -8.01
C LEU A 52 -4.24 10.92 -8.57
N THR A 53 -4.29 10.72 -9.88
CA THR A 53 -5.45 10.15 -10.58
C THR A 53 -5.07 8.78 -11.12
N PHE A 54 -5.82 7.75 -10.73
CA PHE A 54 -5.58 6.37 -11.13
C PHE A 54 -6.77 5.82 -11.92
N ALA A 55 -6.48 5.14 -13.02
CA ALA A 55 -7.50 4.39 -13.75
C ALA A 55 -7.94 3.16 -12.94
N ASN A 56 -9.19 2.74 -13.07
CA ASN A 56 -9.65 1.49 -12.45
C ASN A 56 -8.90 0.25 -12.97
N ALA A 57 -8.33 0.31 -14.18
CA ALA A 57 -7.44 -0.72 -14.70
C ALA A 57 -6.22 -0.97 -13.81
N ALA A 58 -5.69 0.08 -13.17
CA ALA A 58 -4.61 -0.05 -12.20
C ALA A 58 -5.06 -0.83 -10.96
N LEU A 59 -6.21 -0.49 -10.38
CA LEU A 59 -6.77 -1.21 -9.23
C LEU A 59 -7.10 -2.67 -9.57
N GLU A 60 -7.51 -2.96 -10.79
CA GLU A 60 -7.77 -4.35 -11.20
C GLU A 60 -6.47 -5.14 -11.38
N SER A 61 -5.45 -4.57 -12.01
CA SER A 61 -4.37 -5.37 -12.62
C SER A 61 -2.94 -4.86 -12.45
N ALA A 62 -2.71 -3.70 -11.84
CA ALA A 62 -1.35 -3.21 -11.63
C ALA A 62 -0.52 -4.20 -10.81
N ASN A 63 0.76 -4.29 -11.17
CA ASN A 63 1.75 -5.12 -10.51
C ASN A 63 2.96 -4.32 -10.04
N ASN A 64 2.89 -2.98 -10.11
CA ASN A 64 3.94 -2.06 -9.68
C ASN A 64 3.35 -1.03 -8.72
N HIS A 65 4.16 -0.52 -7.80
CA HIS A 65 3.83 0.67 -7.02
C HIS A 65 4.52 1.91 -7.56
N ILE A 66 3.86 3.07 -7.42
CA ILE A 66 4.51 4.37 -7.57
C ILE A 66 5.45 4.62 -6.39
N ASN A 67 6.53 5.35 -6.63
CA ASN A 67 7.46 5.76 -5.58
C ASN A 67 7.01 7.10 -4.97
N ILE A 68 6.83 7.12 -3.66
CA ILE A 68 6.48 8.29 -2.86
C ILE A 68 7.54 8.47 -1.78
N ILE A 69 8.37 9.51 -1.88
CA ILE A 69 9.43 9.80 -0.90
C ILE A 69 9.63 11.30 -0.71
N GLN A 70 9.56 11.76 0.55
CA GLN A 70 9.81 13.15 0.95
C GLN A 70 9.01 14.19 0.12
N GLY A 71 7.76 13.84 -0.22
CA GLY A 71 6.88 14.66 -1.05
C GLY A 71 7.13 14.57 -2.56
N ASN A 72 8.16 13.86 -3.02
CA ASN A 72 8.33 13.56 -4.44
C ASN A 72 7.54 12.31 -4.82
N VAL A 73 6.93 12.35 -6.01
CA VAL A 73 6.24 11.19 -6.59
C VAL A 73 6.71 10.92 -8.01
N ARG A 74 7.02 9.65 -8.28
CA ARG A 74 7.53 9.16 -9.57
C ARG A 74 7.00 7.76 -9.86
N SER A 75 7.11 7.34 -11.12
CA SER A 75 6.93 5.93 -11.47
C SER A 75 7.94 5.08 -10.69
N GLY A 76 7.49 4.04 -9.99
CA GLY A 76 8.41 3.07 -9.37
C GLY A 76 9.08 2.19 -10.42
N ARG A 77 8.42 2.02 -11.58
CA ARG A 77 8.97 1.26 -12.71
C ARG A 77 10.06 2.02 -13.48
N THR A 78 9.79 3.27 -13.87
CA THR A 78 10.68 4.02 -14.77
C THR A 78 11.47 5.14 -14.10
N HIS A 79 11.09 5.54 -12.88
CA HIS A 79 11.58 6.75 -12.19
C HIS A 79 11.30 8.08 -12.91
N ASP A 80 10.49 8.05 -13.97
CA ASP A 80 10.03 9.26 -14.66
C ASP A 80 8.89 9.94 -13.88
N LEU A 81 8.51 11.13 -14.35
CA LEU A 81 7.29 11.78 -13.91
C LEU A 81 6.08 10.92 -14.26
N LEU A 82 5.12 10.84 -13.32
CA LEU A 82 3.87 10.15 -13.58
C LEU A 82 3.04 10.91 -14.63
N PRO A 83 2.29 10.19 -15.49
CA PRO A 83 1.29 10.80 -16.34
C PRO A 83 0.12 11.36 -15.49
N ASP A 84 -0.69 12.23 -16.09
CA ASP A 84 -1.91 12.77 -15.45
C ASP A 84 -2.90 11.68 -15.03
N LEU A 85 -2.93 10.56 -15.76
CA LEU A 85 -3.72 9.37 -15.48
C LEU A 85 -2.81 8.14 -15.38
N ILE A 86 -2.75 7.54 -14.20
CA ILE A 86 -1.88 6.39 -13.90
C ILE A 86 -2.66 5.09 -14.16
N GLU A 87 -2.21 4.28 -15.12
CA GLU A 87 -2.95 3.08 -15.56
C GLU A 87 -2.33 1.75 -15.11
N SER A 88 -1.04 1.73 -14.78
CA SER A 88 -0.27 0.49 -14.56
C SER A 88 0.42 0.39 -13.20
N GLU A 89 0.25 1.38 -12.34
CA GLU A 89 0.89 1.47 -11.02
C GLU A 89 -0.15 1.83 -9.96
N LEU A 90 0.11 1.43 -8.71
CA LEU A 90 -0.74 1.71 -7.56
C LEU A 90 0.03 2.48 -6.48
N PRO A 91 -0.65 3.19 -5.57
CA PRO A 91 0.02 3.70 -4.37
C PRO A 91 0.57 2.55 -3.51
N PRO A 92 1.60 2.80 -2.68
CA PRO A 92 2.34 1.77 -1.95
C PRO A 92 1.47 0.94 -0.97
N PHE A 93 0.32 1.46 -0.58
CA PHE A 93 -0.60 0.78 0.33
C PHE A 93 -1.70 -0.04 -0.36
N LEU A 94 -1.77 -0.09 -1.71
CA LEU A 94 -2.77 -0.88 -2.44
C LEU A 94 -2.15 -2.02 -3.23
N LEU A 95 -2.71 -3.22 -3.07
CA LEU A 95 -2.48 -4.34 -3.98
C LEU A 95 -3.60 -4.38 -5.03
N SER A 96 -3.31 -4.83 -6.24
CA SER A 96 -4.37 -5.01 -7.25
C SER A 96 -5.30 -6.16 -6.90
N ARG A 97 -6.54 -6.08 -7.38
CA ARG A 97 -7.55 -7.12 -7.17
C ARG A 97 -7.14 -8.45 -7.80
N ASN A 98 -6.49 -8.42 -8.97
CA ASN A 98 -5.95 -9.62 -9.60
C ASN A 98 -4.84 -10.26 -8.79
N ALA A 99 -3.92 -9.48 -8.21
CA ALA A 99 -2.88 -10.02 -7.35
C ALA A 99 -3.46 -10.64 -6.07
N LEU A 100 -4.44 -10.00 -5.41
CA LEU A 100 -5.14 -10.60 -4.28
C LEU A 100 -5.88 -11.89 -4.68
N ARG A 101 -6.54 -11.89 -5.83
CA ARG A 101 -7.24 -13.08 -6.37
C ARG A 101 -6.25 -14.22 -6.60
N ALA A 102 -5.10 -13.94 -7.22
CA ALA A 102 -4.04 -14.91 -7.43
C ALA A 102 -3.52 -15.48 -6.11
N LEU A 103 -3.18 -14.63 -5.12
CA LEU A 103 -2.81 -15.08 -3.77
C LEU A 103 -3.85 -16.05 -3.19
N LYS A 104 -5.15 -15.73 -3.31
CA LYS A 104 -6.24 -16.56 -2.77
C LYS A 104 -6.42 -17.89 -3.50
N THR A 105 -6.18 -17.93 -4.81
CA THR A 105 -6.43 -19.12 -5.64
C THR A 105 -5.23 -20.02 -5.82
N THR A 106 -4.04 -19.45 -6.03
CA THR A 106 -2.80 -20.19 -6.31
C THR A 106 -1.83 -20.15 -5.13
N GLY A 107 -2.08 -19.31 -4.13
CA GLY A 107 -1.15 -19.07 -3.01
C GLY A 107 -0.03 -18.09 -3.34
N LYS A 108 0.04 -17.60 -4.59
CA LYS A 108 1.15 -16.77 -5.09
C LYS A 108 0.67 -15.63 -6.00
N ALA A 109 1.33 -14.46 -5.94
CA ALA A 109 1.17 -13.37 -6.89
C ALA A 109 2.52 -12.72 -7.21
N GLU A 110 2.66 -12.24 -8.45
CA GLU A 110 3.82 -11.45 -8.87
C GLU A 110 3.56 -9.97 -8.67
N PHE A 111 4.58 -9.27 -8.21
CA PHE A 111 4.47 -7.90 -7.73
C PHE A 111 5.83 -7.19 -7.79
N CYS A 112 5.84 -5.87 -7.81
CA CYS A 112 7.02 -5.03 -7.75
C CYS A 112 6.65 -3.80 -6.91
N PHE A 113 7.39 -3.56 -5.82
CA PHE A 113 7.11 -2.46 -4.91
C PHE A 113 8.08 -1.31 -5.15
N GLU A 114 7.80 -0.16 -4.57
CA GLU A 114 8.26 1.14 -5.08
C GLU A 114 9.75 1.48 -4.94
N TRP A 115 10.51 0.61 -4.27
CA TRP A 115 11.93 0.78 -3.93
C TRP A 115 12.82 -0.16 -4.74
N SER A 116 12.21 -1.14 -5.40
CA SER A 116 12.91 -2.12 -6.20
C SER A 116 12.35 -2.13 -7.62
N ARG A 117 13.23 -2.31 -8.60
CA ARG A 117 12.82 -2.62 -9.97
C ARG A 117 12.71 -4.12 -10.22
N ASP A 118 13.03 -4.91 -9.20
CA ASP A 118 13.05 -6.35 -9.28
C ASP A 118 11.66 -6.92 -9.04
N HIS A 119 11.41 -8.04 -9.72
CA HIS A 119 10.18 -8.79 -9.53
C HIS A 119 10.23 -9.51 -8.18
N LEU A 120 9.12 -9.38 -7.46
CA LEU A 120 8.88 -9.99 -6.16
C LEU A 120 7.69 -10.94 -6.26
N SER A 121 7.92 -12.19 -5.88
CA SER A 121 6.88 -13.19 -5.72
C SER A 121 6.34 -13.16 -4.30
N LEU A 122 5.09 -12.75 -4.13
CA LEU A 122 4.36 -12.82 -2.86
C LEU A 122 3.74 -14.20 -2.67
N THR A 123 3.96 -14.83 -1.52
CA THR A 123 3.37 -16.13 -1.14
C THR A 123 2.69 -16.05 0.21
N ILE A 124 1.47 -16.58 0.35
CA ILE A 124 0.77 -16.61 1.65
C ILE A 124 1.49 -17.57 2.61
N LYS A 125 2.02 -17.04 3.72
CA LYS A 125 2.51 -17.87 4.84
C LYS A 125 1.36 -18.40 5.69
N ARG A 126 0.42 -17.51 6.05
CA ARG A 126 -0.71 -17.82 6.94
C ARG A 126 -1.79 -16.74 6.91
N LYS A 127 -3.00 -17.09 7.35
CA LYS A 127 -4.06 -16.12 7.68
C LYS A 127 -3.95 -15.74 9.15
N VAL A 128 -4.01 -14.45 9.44
CA VAL A 128 -3.94 -13.93 10.82
C VAL A 128 -4.96 -12.83 11.04
N LYS A 129 -5.17 -12.45 12.30
CA LYS A 129 -5.91 -11.23 12.64
C LYS A 129 -4.91 -10.14 12.96
N PHE A 130 -4.94 -9.04 12.21
CA PHE A 130 -4.13 -7.85 12.46
C PHE A 130 -4.93 -6.84 13.26
N THR A 131 -4.30 -6.14 14.20
CA THR A 131 -4.98 -5.09 14.99
C THR A 131 -4.68 -3.74 14.36
N ILE A 132 -5.72 -3.02 13.95
CA ILE A 132 -5.63 -1.65 13.45
C ILE A 132 -6.41 -0.71 14.36
N VAL A 133 -6.12 0.59 14.28
CA VAL A 133 -6.83 1.65 14.99
C VAL A 133 -7.72 2.40 14.01
N ILE A 134 -9.04 2.39 14.25
CA ILE A 134 -10.04 3.12 13.47
C ILE A 134 -10.78 4.06 14.42
N ASP A 135 -10.73 5.36 14.15
CA ASP A 135 -11.32 6.42 14.97
C ASP A 135 -10.97 6.23 16.47
N GLY A 136 -9.68 6.03 16.77
CA GLY A 136 -9.16 5.78 18.12
C GLY A 136 -9.51 4.41 18.74
N LYS A 137 -10.24 3.52 18.03
CA LYS A 137 -10.64 2.19 18.54
C LYS A 137 -9.84 1.07 17.88
N LYS A 138 -9.31 0.16 18.69
CA LYS A 138 -8.63 -1.04 18.20
C LYS A 138 -9.64 -2.04 17.63
N LYS A 139 -9.46 -2.44 16.37
CA LYS A 139 -10.26 -3.44 15.65
C LYS A 139 -9.34 -4.54 15.12
N LYS A 140 -9.76 -5.80 15.26
CA LYS A 140 -9.05 -6.94 14.68
C LYS A 140 -9.65 -7.27 13.31
N VAL A 141 -8.82 -7.26 12.27
CA VAL A 141 -9.23 -7.48 10.87
C VAL A 141 -8.51 -8.70 10.28
N PRO A 142 -9.16 -9.47 9.39
CA PRO A 142 -8.53 -10.62 8.74
C PRO A 142 -7.52 -10.16 7.70
N VAL A 143 -6.31 -10.74 7.74
CA VAL A 143 -5.26 -10.45 6.76
C VAL A 143 -4.53 -11.72 6.34
N PHE A 144 -3.97 -11.68 5.14
CA PHE A 144 -2.93 -12.58 4.70
C PHE A 144 -1.58 -12.04 5.16
N HIS A 145 -0.83 -12.84 5.92
CA HIS A 145 0.60 -12.61 6.13
C HIS A 145 1.34 -13.31 4.99
N CYS A 146 1.95 -12.54 4.11
CA CYS A 146 2.67 -13.02 2.94
C CYS A 146 4.18 -12.80 3.09
N LYS A 147 4.97 -13.72 2.54
CA LYS A 147 6.41 -13.52 2.30
C LYS A 147 6.60 -13.01 0.88
N GLY A 148 7.41 -11.97 0.71
CA GLY A 148 8.00 -11.60 -0.57
C GLY A 148 9.33 -12.30 -0.77
N GLN A 149 9.58 -12.78 -1.98
CA GLN A 149 10.86 -13.32 -2.40
C GLN A 149 11.23 -12.71 -3.73
N PHE A 150 12.38 -12.06 -3.80
CA PHE A 150 12.92 -11.54 -5.04
C PHE A 150 13.42 -12.67 -5.93
N ASP A 151 13.49 -12.40 -7.23
CA ASP A 151 14.17 -13.30 -8.15
C ASP A 151 15.65 -13.45 -7.79
N ASN A 152 16.22 -14.64 -8.01
CA ASN A 152 17.60 -14.96 -7.59
C ASN A 152 18.69 -14.09 -8.25
N ASP A 153 18.35 -13.41 -9.34
CA ASP A 153 19.26 -12.52 -10.08
C ASP A 153 19.10 -11.03 -9.65
N SER A 154 18.29 -10.76 -8.62
CA SER A 154 18.05 -9.43 -8.04
C SER A 154 19.17 -9.02 -7.08
N ASP A 155 19.48 -7.72 -7.04
CA ASP A 155 20.37 -7.14 -6.04
C ASP A 155 19.81 -7.27 -4.60
N CYS A 156 18.51 -7.55 -4.47
CA CYS A 156 17.80 -7.77 -3.22
C CYS A 156 17.48 -9.25 -2.93
N ALA A 157 18.09 -10.22 -3.62
CA ALA A 157 17.76 -11.64 -3.49
C ALA A 157 17.76 -12.19 -2.05
N ASP A 158 18.66 -11.68 -1.20
CA ASP A 158 18.81 -12.08 0.21
C ASP A 158 17.98 -11.23 1.19
N VAL A 159 17.20 -10.26 0.71
CA VAL A 159 16.42 -9.37 1.56
C VAL A 159 15.06 -10.01 1.88
N ASP A 160 14.83 -10.25 3.17
CA ASP A 160 13.54 -10.75 3.64
C ASP A 160 12.48 -9.64 3.53
N CYS A 161 11.38 -9.97 2.85
CA CYS A 161 10.20 -9.11 2.75
C CYS A 161 8.96 -9.80 3.33
N ASP A 162 8.18 -9.10 4.15
CA ASP A 162 6.90 -9.58 4.69
C ASP A 162 5.79 -8.54 4.52
N PHE A 163 4.59 -9.00 4.18
CA PHE A 163 3.41 -8.17 3.89
C PHE A 163 2.20 -8.62 4.70
N TRP A 164 1.36 -7.68 5.14
CA TRP A 164 0.08 -7.92 5.77
C TRP A 164 -1.03 -7.30 4.93
N ILE A 165 -1.67 -8.12 4.11
CA ILE A 165 -2.67 -7.69 3.13
C ILE A 165 -4.07 -8.00 3.65
N LEU A 166 -4.95 -7.01 3.66
CA LEU A 166 -6.34 -7.15 4.04
C LEU A 166 -7.05 -8.19 3.14
N ASP A 167 -7.76 -9.16 3.74
CA ASP A 167 -8.56 -10.13 2.98
C ASP A 167 -9.88 -9.46 2.54
N ASP A 168 -9.77 -8.50 1.62
CA ASP A 168 -10.87 -7.71 1.08
C ASP A 168 -10.74 -7.55 -0.45
N ASN A 169 -11.70 -8.10 -1.18
CA ASN A 169 -11.68 -8.11 -2.64
C ASN A 169 -11.98 -6.74 -3.26
N THR A 170 -12.58 -5.81 -2.50
CA THR A 170 -12.98 -4.50 -3.00
C THR A 170 -11.79 -3.55 -3.00
N TRP A 171 -11.08 -3.50 -1.87
CA TRP A 171 -9.92 -2.66 -1.61
C TRP A 171 -8.82 -3.48 -0.93
N PRO A 172 -7.92 -4.10 -1.71
CA PRO A 172 -6.82 -4.92 -1.19
C PRO A 172 -5.72 -4.06 -0.55
N ILE A 173 -5.98 -3.55 0.66
CA ILE A 173 -5.04 -2.66 1.35
C ILE A 173 -3.90 -3.47 1.98
N ILE A 174 -2.66 -3.03 1.72
CA ILE A 174 -1.46 -3.48 2.42
C ILE A 174 -1.38 -2.68 3.72
N LEU A 175 -1.64 -3.34 4.85
CA LEU A 175 -1.61 -2.69 6.17
C LEU A 175 -0.18 -2.49 6.67
N LYS A 176 0.73 -3.36 6.27
CA LYS A 176 2.13 -3.30 6.61
C LYS A 176 2.93 -4.04 5.55
N HIS A 177 4.07 -3.49 5.15
CA HIS A 177 5.14 -4.28 4.58
C HIS A 177 6.48 -3.86 5.16
N VAL A 178 7.39 -4.81 5.25
CA VAL A 178 8.73 -4.63 5.79
C VAL A 178 9.71 -5.30 4.84
N GLU A 179 10.78 -4.59 4.50
CA GLU A 179 11.93 -5.02 3.72
C GLU A 179 13.18 -4.86 4.60
N GLY A 180 13.80 -5.98 4.96
CA GLY A 180 14.92 -5.97 5.89
C GLY A 180 14.56 -5.36 7.26
N ASP A 181 15.47 -4.60 7.85
CA ASP A 181 15.31 -4.05 9.21
C ASP A 181 14.87 -2.58 9.25
N LEU A 182 15.06 -1.84 8.15
CA LEU A 182 14.95 -0.38 8.15
C LEU A 182 13.88 0.15 7.18
N CYS A 183 13.52 -0.61 6.15
CA CYS A 183 12.62 -0.16 5.10
C CYS A 183 11.21 -0.71 5.32
N PHE A 184 10.21 0.15 5.49
CA PHE A 184 8.84 -0.30 5.73
C PHE A 184 7.78 0.75 5.39
N TRP A 185 6.55 0.26 5.16
CA TRP A 185 5.33 1.03 5.36
C TRP A 185 4.43 0.35 6.38
N GLU A 186 3.85 1.11 7.30
CA GLU A 186 2.94 0.60 8.32
C GLU A 186 1.76 1.54 8.54
N LEU A 187 0.53 1.01 8.44
CA LEU A 187 -0.69 1.72 8.80
C LEU A 187 -0.72 1.93 10.32
N ILE A 188 -0.73 3.19 10.73
CA ILE A 188 -0.78 3.60 12.14
C ILE A 188 -2.22 3.79 12.60
N GLU A 189 -3.00 4.56 11.85
CA GLU A 189 -4.35 4.95 12.23
C GLU A 189 -5.24 5.26 11.02
N VAL A 190 -6.54 5.07 11.19
CA VAL A 190 -7.56 5.37 10.20
C VAL A 190 -8.62 6.27 10.84
N GLY A 191 -8.98 7.38 10.19
CA GLY A 191 -10.00 8.27 10.75
C GLY A 191 -10.37 9.45 9.85
N LYS A 192 -11.51 10.09 10.13
CA LYS A 192 -11.98 11.25 9.35
C LYS A 192 -11.22 12.53 9.70
N ASP A 193 -10.92 12.69 10.99
CA ASP A 193 -10.34 13.91 11.55
C ASP A 193 -8.81 13.87 11.66
N LEU A 194 -8.16 12.87 11.06
CA LEU A 194 -6.70 12.78 11.05
C LEU A 194 -6.10 14.00 10.34
N GLY A 195 -5.09 14.58 10.97
CA GLY A 195 -4.11 15.48 10.38
C GLY A 195 -2.73 14.83 10.48
N LEU A 196 -1.74 15.37 9.75
CA LEU A 196 -0.37 14.91 9.92
C LEU A 196 0.11 15.23 11.35
N PRO A 197 0.72 14.28 12.07
CA PRO A 197 1.49 14.60 13.26
C PRO A 197 2.56 15.63 12.87
N ASN A 198 2.79 16.65 13.72
CA ASN A 198 3.86 17.61 13.48
C ASN A 198 5.19 16.86 13.25
N ILE A 199 5.71 16.89 12.01
CA ILE A 199 6.94 16.20 11.62
C ILE A 199 8.08 16.73 12.51
N LYS A 200 8.56 15.90 13.43
CA LYS A 200 9.83 16.17 14.12
C LYS A 200 10.93 15.68 13.21
N LYS A 201 11.68 16.60 12.59
CA LYS A 201 12.96 16.29 11.97
C LYS A 201 13.84 15.61 13.04
N ILE A 202 14.31 14.39 12.77
CA ILE A 202 15.34 13.71 13.56
C ILE A 202 16.69 14.32 13.22
#